data_AF-T1AS71-F1
#
_entry.id   AF-T1AS71-F1
#
_cell.length_a   1.000
_cell.length_b   1.000
_cell.length_c   1.000
_cell.angle_alpha   90.00
_cell.angle_beta   90.00
_cell.angle_gamma   90.00
#
_symmetry.space_group_name_H-M   'P 1'
#
loop_
_entity.id
_entity.type
_entity.pdbx_description
1 polymer ?
#
loop_
_entity_poly.entity_id
_entity_poly.type
_entity_poly.pdbx_seq_one_letter_code
_entity_poly.pdbx_strand_id
1 'polypeptide(L)'
;KLILVNARHVKNVPGRKTDVMDCQWLAGLLAHGLVRGSFVPSESQRDLRDLTRQRAQLIGQRSRVVNRVQKVLEDAGIKLGSVASDVMGQSGRAMIEALVADNQTPEQMADLAKRALRRKIPELQAALTGHVRDHHRFMLRQHLVEIDHLDGQIAGYDQR
;
A
#
# COMPACT_ATOMS: atom_id res chain seq x y z
N LYS A 1 10.95 -38.53 -1.69
CA LYS A 1 11.45 -37.17 -1.35
C LYS A 1 11.20 -36.25 -2.54
N LEU A 2 10.43 -35.17 -2.37
CA LEU A 2 10.19 -34.18 -3.43
C LEU A 2 11.37 -33.19 -3.46
N ILE A 3 11.90 -32.87 -4.64
CA ILE A 3 13.00 -31.91 -4.82
C ILE A 3 12.57 -30.89 -5.88
N LEU A 4 12.49 -29.62 -5.48
CA LEU A 4 12.33 -28.52 -6.43
C LEU A 4 13.69 -28.22 -7.06
N VAL A 5 13.77 -28.13 -8.38
CA VAL A 5 15.03 -27.87 -9.11
C VAL A 5 14.83 -26.68 -10.05
N ASN A 6 15.83 -25.79 -10.12
CA ASN A 6 15.82 -24.68 -11.06
C ASN A 6 15.93 -25.20 -12.49
N ALA A 7 14.93 -24.91 -13.33
CA ALA A 7 14.89 -25.34 -14.72
C ALA A 7 16.14 -24.94 -15.53
N ARG A 8 16.79 -23.81 -15.20
CA ARG A 8 18.02 -23.36 -15.87
C ARG A 8 19.19 -24.35 -15.69
N HIS A 9 19.21 -25.11 -14.60
CA HIS A 9 20.31 -26.04 -14.30
C HIS A 9 20.12 -27.43 -14.91
N VAL A 10 18.89 -27.77 -15.31
CA VAL A 10 18.53 -29.10 -15.83
C VAL A 10 18.02 -29.05 -17.27
N LYS A 11 17.98 -27.85 -17.87
CA LYS A 11 17.51 -27.64 -19.23
C LYS A 11 18.37 -28.46 -20.19
N ASN A 12 17.73 -29.36 -20.93
CA ASN A 12 18.41 -30.16 -21.94
C ASN A 12 18.88 -29.29 -23.12
N VAL A 13 19.92 -29.75 -23.83
CA VAL A 13 20.43 -29.11 -25.05
C VAL A 13 19.34 -29.19 -26.14
N PRO A 14 19.08 -28.11 -26.91
CA PRO A 14 17.98 -28.10 -27.89
C PRO A 14 18.14 -29.17 -29.00
N GLY A 15 17.07 -29.93 -29.24
CA GLY A 15 16.94 -30.93 -30.31
C GLY A 15 16.07 -32.13 -29.88
N ARG A 16 15.04 -32.50 -30.69
CA ARG A 16 14.12 -33.65 -30.48
C ARG A 16 13.64 -33.86 -29.03
N LYS A 17 13.06 -32.82 -28.42
CA LYS A 17 12.43 -32.89 -27.10
C LYS A 17 11.02 -33.48 -27.19
N THR A 18 10.76 -34.55 -26.45
CA THR A 18 9.41 -35.07 -26.15
C THR A 18 9.23 -35.12 -24.63
N ASP A 19 7.99 -35.08 -24.13
CA ASP A 19 7.72 -35.13 -22.68
C ASP A 19 8.30 -36.41 -22.06
N VAL A 20 8.21 -37.54 -22.76
CA VAL A 20 8.80 -38.82 -22.33
C VAL A 20 10.33 -38.73 -22.20
N MET A 21 11.01 -38.15 -23.20
CA MET A 21 12.47 -37.99 -23.17
C MET A 21 12.92 -37.00 -22.10
N ASP A 22 12.16 -35.93 -21.84
CA ASP A 22 12.46 -34.95 -20.79
C ASP A 22 12.32 -35.60 -19.40
N CYS A 23 11.28 -36.43 -19.17
CA CYS A 23 11.14 -37.19 -17.94
C CYS A 23 12.31 -38.18 -17.73
N GLN A 24 12.71 -38.92 -18.77
CA GLN A 24 13.85 -39.85 -18.69
C GLN A 24 15.16 -39.12 -18.37
N TRP A 25 15.40 -37.97 -19.03
CA TRP A 25 16.56 -37.11 -18.76
C TRP A 25 16.60 -36.62 -17.31
N LEU A 26 15.49 -36.06 -16.81
CA LEU A 26 15.39 -35.58 -15.43
C LEU A 26 15.56 -36.72 -14.40
N ALA A 27 15.00 -37.90 -14.69
CA ALA A 27 15.18 -39.08 -13.84
C ALA A 27 16.64 -39.53 -13.77
N GLY A 28 17.35 -39.54 -14.91
CA GLY A 28 18.78 -39.84 -14.97
C GLY A 28 19.62 -38.84 -14.18
N LEU A 29 19.37 -37.54 -14.37
CA LEU A 29 20.07 -36.49 -13.60
C LEU A 29 19.84 -36.64 -12.09
N LEU A 30 18.63 -36.97 -11.66
CA LEU A 30 18.31 -37.21 -10.26
C LEU A 30 19.01 -38.46 -9.72
N ALA A 31 18.98 -39.57 -10.47
CA ALA A 31 19.59 -40.84 -10.05
C ALA A 31 21.11 -40.73 -9.87
N HIS A 32 21.78 -39.93 -10.71
CA HIS A 32 23.21 -39.69 -10.62
C HIS A 32 23.61 -38.54 -9.67
N GLY A 33 22.65 -37.92 -8.97
CA GLY A 33 22.94 -36.80 -8.07
C GLY A 33 23.40 -35.52 -8.76
N LEU A 34 23.13 -35.39 -10.08
CA LEU A 34 23.53 -34.24 -10.91
C LEU A 34 22.54 -33.06 -10.79
N VAL A 35 21.51 -33.18 -9.95
CA VAL A 35 20.56 -32.09 -9.66
C VAL A 35 20.83 -31.48 -8.30
N ARG A 36 20.89 -30.14 -8.26
CA ARG A 36 20.94 -29.38 -7.02
C ARG A 36 19.55 -28.87 -6.68
N GLY A 37 19.01 -29.31 -5.54
CA GLY A 37 17.74 -28.81 -5.02
C GLY A 37 17.79 -27.30 -4.78
N SER A 38 16.75 -26.60 -5.24
CA SER A 38 16.50 -25.21 -4.90
C SER A 38 16.21 -25.07 -3.41
N PHE A 39 16.65 -23.96 -2.82
CA PHE A 39 16.28 -23.62 -1.47
C PHE A 39 14.77 -23.38 -1.40
N VAL A 40 14.10 -24.15 -0.55
CA VAL A 40 12.71 -23.95 -0.17
C VAL A 40 12.73 -23.62 1.33
N PRO A 41 12.31 -22.40 1.74
CA PRO A 41 12.27 -22.04 3.16
C PRO A 41 11.42 -23.02 3.97
N SER A 42 11.62 -23.10 5.29
CA SER A 42 10.73 -23.88 6.16
C SER A 42 9.29 -23.34 6.08
N GLU A 43 8.32 -24.15 6.51
CA GLU A 43 6.91 -23.74 6.54
C GLU A 43 6.71 -22.43 7.32
N SER A 44 7.24 -22.36 8.54
CA SER A 44 7.22 -21.15 9.37
C SER A 44 7.80 -19.91 8.68
N GLN A 45 8.87 -20.06 7.88
CA GLN A 45 9.45 -18.95 7.12
C GLN A 45 8.56 -18.54 5.95
N ARG A 46 7.89 -19.49 5.29
CA ARG A 46 6.97 -19.17 4.19
C ARG A 46 5.73 -18.44 4.71
N ASP A 47 5.17 -18.89 5.84
CA ASP A 47 4.00 -18.26 6.45
C ASP A 47 4.30 -16.82 6.88
N LEU A 48 5.43 -16.59 7.55
CA LEU A 48 5.88 -15.24 7.90
C LEU A 48 6.09 -14.34 6.66
N ARG A 49 6.64 -14.91 5.58
CA ARG A 49 6.80 -14.17 4.31
C ARG A 49 5.47 -13.83 3.67
N ASP A 50 4.47 -14.70 3.77
CA ASP A 50 3.14 -14.44 3.24
C ASP A 50 2.48 -13.28 3.99
N LEU A 51 2.49 -13.32 5.33
CA LEU A 51 1.97 -12.25 6.18
C LEU A 51 2.62 -10.89 5.87
N THR A 52 3.95 -10.84 5.84
CA THR A 52 4.70 -9.59 5.60
C THR A 52 4.51 -9.04 4.19
N ARG A 53 4.38 -9.92 3.18
CA ARG A 53 4.07 -9.50 1.80
C ARG A 53 2.67 -8.93 1.70
N GLN A 54 1.69 -9.61 2.28
CA GLN A 54 0.31 -9.14 2.23
C GLN A 54 0.15 -7.81 2.95
N ARG A 55 0.80 -7.64 4.10
CA ARG A 55 0.90 -6.35 4.79
C ARG A 55 1.50 -5.26 3.90
N ALA A 56 2.63 -5.53 3.25
CA ALA A 56 3.27 -4.55 2.36
C ALA A 56 2.36 -4.15 1.18
N GLN A 57 1.60 -5.11 0.64
CA GLN A 57 0.61 -4.85 -0.40
C GLN A 57 -0.52 -3.93 0.09
N LEU A 58 -1.05 -4.18 1.29
CA LEU A 58 -2.09 -3.34 1.90
C LEU A 58 -1.59 -1.91 2.16
N ILE A 59 -0.36 -1.75 2.66
CA ILE A 59 0.26 -0.42 2.82
C ILE A 59 0.35 0.30 1.46
N GLY A 60 0.76 -0.41 0.41
CA GLY A 60 0.80 0.14 -0.94
C GLY A 60 -0.58 0.54 -1.46
N GLN A 61 -1.63 -0.23 -1.16
CA GLN A 61 -3.02 0.11 -1.46
C GLN A 61 -3.44 1.38 -0.72
N ARG A 62 -3.20 1.45 0.59
CA ARG A 62 -3.49 2.61 1.43
C ARG A 62 -2.84 3.87 0.89
N SER A 63 -1.56 3.84 0.55
CA SER A 63 -0.84 4.98 -0.03
C SER A 63 -1.47 5.47 -1.33
N ARG A 64 -1.99 4.57 -2.17
CA ARG A 64 -2.73 4.97 -3.39
C ARG A 64 -4.03 5.70 -3.06
N VAL A 65 -4.74 5.30 -2.01
CA VAL A 65 -5.96 6.00 -1.57
C VAL A 65 -5.62 7.39 -1.04
N VAL A 66 -4.55 7.52 -0.25
CA VAL A 66 -4.07 8.82 0.24
C VAL A 66 -3.75 9.78 -0.90
N ASN A 67 -3.11 9.28 -1.97
CA ASN A 67 -2.84 10.10 -3.15
C ASN A 67 -4.14 10.55 -3.86
N ARG A 68 -5.20 9.72 -3.85
CA ARG A 68 -6.52 10.14 -4.36
C ARG A 68 -7.16 11.20 -3.48
N VAL A 69 -7.03 11.11 -2.15
CA VAL A 69 -7.46 12.18 -1.24
C VAL A 69 -6.77 13.50 -1.60
N GLN A 70 -5.44 13.48 -1.74
CA GLN A 70 -4.69 14.67 -2.13
C GLN A 70 -5.17 15.22 -3.48
N LYS A 71 -5.39 14.37 -4.48
CA LYS A 71 -5.93 14.81 -5.77
C LYS A 71 -7.27 15.53 -5.62
N VAL A 72 -8.21 14.99 -4.84
CA VAL A 72 -9.51 15.63 -4.62
C VAL A 72 -9.39 16.97 -3.90
N LEU A 73 -8.46 17.07 -2.93
CA LEU A 73 -8.16 18.35 -2.26
C LEU A 73 -7.63 19.38 -3.27
N GLU A 74 -6.66 18.99 -4.10
CA GLU A 74 -6.07 19.85 -5.13
C GLU A 74 -7.11 20.31 -6.16
N ASP A 75 -7.98 19.41 -6.62
CA ASP A 75 -9.09 19.70 -7.54
C ASP A 75 -10.11 20.70 -6.93
N ALA A 76 -10.24 20.72 -5.60
CA ALA A 76 -11.07 21.67 -4.86
C ALA A 76 -10.34 22.99 -4.51
N GLY A 77 -9.08 23.13 -4.91
CA GLY A 77 -8.23 24.28 -4.58
C GLY A 77 -7.65 24.26 -3.17
N ILE A 78 -7.76 23.15 -2.44
CA ILE A 78 -7.24 22.99 -1.07
C ILE A 78 -5.79 22.49 -1.15
N LYS A 79 -4.84 23.30 -0.65
CA LYS A 79 -3.39 23.08 -0.73
C LYS A 79 -2.79 22.51 0.55
N LEU A 80 -3.53 21.67 1.28
CA LEU A 80 -3.10 21.18 2.60
C LEU A 80 -1.73 20.45 2.56
N GLY A 81 -1.43 19.72 1.48
CA GLY A 81 -0.18 18.99 1.31
C GLY A 81 1.07 19.86 1.14
N SER A 82 0.94 21.15 0.83
CA SER A 82 2.08 22.07 0.78
C SER A 82 2.51 22.57 2.16
N VAL A 83 1.58 22.54 3.13
CA VAL A 83 1.79 23.08 4.49
C VAL A 83 2.06 21.95 5.49
N ALA A 84 1.26 20.88 5.42
CA ALA A 84 1.32 19.72 6.30
C ALA A 84 2.19 18.62 5.68
N SER A 85 3.24 18.20 6.42
CA SER A 85 4.12 17.11 5.98
C SER A 85 3.41 15.75 5.88
N ASP A 86 2.33 15.55 6.63
CA ASP A 86 1.46 14.38 6.55
C ASP A 86 0.00 14.82 6.55
N VAL A 87 -0.64 14.71 5.39
CA VAL A 87 -2.04 15.08 5.15
C VAL A 87 -3.00 14.14 5.88
N MET A 88 -2.60 12.89 6.14
CA MET A 88 -3.41 11.90 6.85
C MET A 88 -3.03 11.77 8.34
N GLY A 89 -2.09 12.59 8.81
CA GLY A 89 -1.79 12.71 10.23
C GLY A 89 -2.98 13.29 11.01
N GLN A 90 -2.95 13.22 12.34
CA GLN A 90 -4.10 13.60 13.19
C GLN A 90 -4.73 14.96 12.85
N SER A 91 -3.91 16.00 12.63
CA SER A 91 -4.42 17.33 12.29
C SER A 91 -4.98 17.40 10.88
N GLY A 92 -4.28 16.83 9.89
CA GLY A 92 -4.75 16.83 8.50
C GLY A 92 -6.05 16.04 8.35
N ARG A 93 -6.15 14.85 8.99
CA ARG A 93 -7.38 14.06 9.04
C ARG A 93 -8.54 14.85 9.62
N ALA A 94 -8.35 15.51 10.77
CA ALA A 94 -9.40 16.32 11.39
C ALA A 94 -9.87 17.47 10.50
N MET A 95 -8.95 18.13 9.78
CA MET A 95 -9.30 19.20 8.83
C MET A 95 -10.08 18.65 7.62
N ILE A 96 -9.70 17.48 7.08
CA ILE A 96 -10.43 16.86 5.96
C ILE A 96 -11.82 16.40 6.43
N GLU A 97 -11.97 15.87 7.63
CA GLU A 97 -13.27 15.54 8.20
C GLU A 97 -14.17 16.78 8.37
N ALA A 98 -13.61 17.90 8.81
CA ALA A 98 -14.31 19.18 8.85
C ALA A 98 -14.74 19.67 7.46
N LEU A 99 -13.86 19.54 6.46
CA LEU A 99 -14.22 19.80 5.06
C LEU A 99 -15.37 18.89 4.61
N VAL A 100 -15.37 17.61 4.96
CA VAL A 100 -16.45 16.69 4.59
C VAL A 100 -17.77 17.02 5.28
N ALA A 101 -17.71 17.55 6.52
CA ALA A 101 -18.88 17.95 7.31
C ALA A 101 -19.47 19.31 6.90
N ASP A 102 -18.69 20.17 6.23
CA ASP A 102 -19.09 21.49 5.74
C ASP A 102 -19.63 22.43 6.81
N ASN A 103 -19.04 22.40 8.00
CA ASN A 103 -19.53 23.12 9.18
C ASN A 103 -18.51 24.08 9.79
N GLN A 104 -17.36 24.28 9.15
CA GLN A 104 -16.27 25.10 9.68
C GLN A 104 -15.65 26.00 8.61
N THR A 105 -15.25 27.20 9.02
CA THR A 105 -14.48 28.12 8.18
C THR A 105 -13.00 27.70 8.11
N PRO A 106 -12.22 28.18 7.12
CA PRO A 106 -10.77 27.93 7.04
C PRO A 106 -10.01 28.25 8.34
N GLU A 107 -10.43 29.30 9.07
CA GLU A 107 -9.86 29.70 10.35
C GLU A 107 -10.12 28.66 11.43
N GLN A 108 -11.38 28.22 11.56
CA GLN A 108 -11.78 27.20 12.54
C GLN A 108 -11.11 25.86 12.25
N MET A 109 -10.96 25.49 10.97
CA MET A 109 -10.25 24.28 10.57
C MET A 109 -8.75 24.38 10.87
N ALA A 110 -8.11 25.53 10.61
CA ALA A 110 -6.70 25.73 10.91
C ALA A 110 -6.41 25.59 12.42
N ASP A 111 -7.35 25.96 13.29
CA ASP A 111 -7.22 25.79 14.74
C ASP A 111 -7.19 24.33 15.22
N LEU A 112 -7.63 23.37 14.39
CA LEU A 112 -7.47 21.93 14.63
C LEU A 112 -6.00 21.47 14.52
N ALA A 113 -5.10 22.35 14.07
CA ALA A 113 -3.68 22.07 14.05
C ALA A 113 -3.13 21.77 15.46
N LYS A 114 -2.27 20.76 15.55
CA LYS A 114 -1.60 20.33 16.77
C LYS A 114 -0.09 20.51 16.65
N ARG A 115 0.57 20.70 17.78
CA ARG A 115 2.04 20.75 17.92
C ARG A 115 2.69 21.73 16.92
N ALA A 116 3.70 21.30 16.17
CA ALA A 116 4.46 22.13 15.24
C ALA A 116 3.59 22.76 14.14
N LEU A 117 2.48 22.11 13.75
CA LEU A 117 1.59 22.62 12.71
C LEU A 117 0.85 23.90 13.15
N ARG A 118 0.69 24.14 14.46
CA ARG A 118 0.11 25.39 14.98
C ARG A 118 0.92 26.63 14.61
N ARG A 119 2.23 26.49 14.39
CA ARG A 119 3.09 27.60 13.95
C ARG A 119 2.77 28.05 12.53
N LYS A 120 2.06 27.22 11.76
CA LYS A 120 1.68 27.44 10.37
C LYS A 120 0.19 27.79 10.20
N ILE A 121 -0.51 28.23 11.26
CA ILE A 121 -1.94 28.58 11.18
C ILE A 121 -2.25 29.57 10.04
N PRO A 122 -1.50 30.67 9.85
CA PRO A 122 -1.76 31.58 8.72
C PRO A 122 -1.63 30.90 7.35
N GLU A 123 -0.63 30.03 7.18
CA GLU A 123 -0.44 29.24 5.96
C GLU A 123 -1.55 28.22 5.75
N LEU A 124 -2.04 27.60 6.83
CA LEU A 124 -3.16 26.66 6.81
C LEU A 124 -4.46 27.34 6.40
N GLN A 125 -4.76 28.52 6.94
CA GLN A 125 -5.94 29.30 6.56
C GLN A 125 -5.96 29.57 5.06
N ALA A 126 -4.82 30.01 4.51
CA ALA A 126 -4.66 30.20 3.08
C ALA A 126 -4.81 28.88 2.30
N ALA A 127 -4.18 27.80 2.76
CA ALA A 127 -4.23 26.49 2.10
C ALA A 127 -5.61 25.82 2.16
N LEU A 128 -6.42 26.12 3.17
CA LEU A 128 -7.78 25.60 3.37
C LEU A 128 -8.85 26.47 2.69
N THR A 129 -8.45 27.59 2.10
CA THR A 129 -9.34 28.44 1.30
C THR A 129 -9.45 27.87 -0.11
N GLY A 130 -10.61 27.30 -0.45
CA GLY A 130 -10.88 26.69 -1.74
C GLY A 130 -12.39 26.54 -2.02
N HIS A 131 -12.73 25.97 -3.17
CA HIS A 131 -14.12 25.74 -3.57
C HIS A 131 -14.46 24.25 -3.52
N VAL A 132 -14.91 23.81 -2.35
CA VAL A 132 -15.28 22.42 -2.11
C VAL A 132 -16.77 22.22 -2.37
N ARG A 133 -17.10 21.41 -3.38
CA ARG A 133 -18.48 21.07 -3.77
C ARG A 133 -18.90 19.75 -3.13
N ASP A 134 -20.21 19.47 -3.14
CA ASP A 134 -20.76 18.20 -2.64
C ASP A 134 -20.10 16.97 -3.25
N HIS A 135 -19.74 17.04 -4.54
CA HIS A 135 -19.01 15.98 -5.22
C HIS A 135 -17.64 15.71 -4.58
N HIS A 136 -16.86 16.77 -4.27
CA HIS A 136 -15.57 16.64 -3.61
C HIS A 136 -15.75 16.04 -2.21
N ARG A 137 -16.74 16.51 -1.45
CA ARG A 137 -17.06 15.97 -0.11
C ARG A 137 -17.43 14.50 -0.14
N PHE A 138 -18.24 14.08 -1.11
CA PHE A 138 -18.59 12.68 -1.33
C PHE A 138 -17.34 11.83 -1.60
N MET A 139 -16.49 12.26 -2.54
CA MET A 139 -15.26 11.53 -2.89
C MET A 139 -14.30 11.42 -1.70
N LEU A 140 -14.08 12.52 -0.97
CA LEU A 140 -13.27 12.52 0.24
C LEU A 140 -13.82 11.52 1.27
N ARG A 141 -15.14 11.55 1.55
CA ARG A 141 -15.77 10.62 2.49
C ARG A 141 -15.53 9.16 2.11
N GLN A 142 -15.71 8.80 0.84
CA GLN A 142 -15.47 7.42 0.39
C GLN A 142 -14.01 7.01 0.55
N HIS A 143 -13.07 7.89 0.22
CA HIS A 143 -11.64 7.61 0.39
C HIS A 143 -11.23 7.49 1.86
N LEU A 144 -11.81 8.29 2.76
CA LEU A 144 -11.57 8.16 4.20
C LEU A 144 -12.04 6.80 4.73
N VAL A 145 -13.24 6.35 4.33
CA VAL A 145 -13.76 5.02 4.70
C VAL A 145 -12.86 3.89 4.18
N GLU A 146 -12.38 4.00 2.93
CA GLU A 146 -11.46 3.02 2.35
C GLU A 146 -10.11 2.98 3.10
N ILE A 147 -9.58 4.15 3.48
CA ILE A 147 -8.35 4.23 4.29
C ILE A 147 -8.56 3.56 5.65
N ASP A 148 -9.66 3.84 6.34
CA ASP A 148 -9.93 3.28 7.67
C ASP A 148 -10.09 1.75 7.60
N HIS A 149 -10.71 1.24 6.53
CA HIS A 149 -10.79 -0.20 6.28
C HIS A 149 -9.40 -0.83 6.08
N LEU A 150 -8.56 -0.22 5.25
CA LEU A 150 -7.19 -0.69 4.99
C LEU A 150 -6.32 -0.63 6.24
N ASP A 151 -6.46 0.42 7.06
CA ASP A 151 -5.77 0.55 8.35
C ASP A 151 -6.17 -0.58 9.31
N GLY A 152 -7.46 -0.91 9.37
CA GLY A 152 -7.94 -2.07 10.15
C GLY A 152 -7.35 -3.40 9.67
N GLN A 153 -7.27 -3.61 8.36
CA GLN A 153 -6.64 -4.81 7.79
C GLN A 153 -5.15 -4.87 8.11
N ILE A 154 -4.41 -3.77 7.93
CA ILE A 154 -2.98 -3.68 8.23
C ILE A 154 -2.73 -4.02 9.71
N ALA A 155 -3.52 -3.45 10.62
CA ALA A 155 -3.42 -3.74 12.05
C ALA A 155 -3.68 -5.22 12.37
N GLY A 156 -4.61 -5.86 11.65
CA GLY A 156 -4.86 -7.30 11.77
C GLY A 156 -3.66 -8.16 11.38
N TYR A 157 -2.89 -7.76 10.36
CA TYR A 157 -1.65 -8.42 9.98
C TYR A 157 -0.49 -8.08 10.94
N ASP A 158 -0.47 -6.90 11.57
CA ASP A 158 0.56 -6.52 12.56
C ASP A 158 0.49 -7.34 13.85
N GLN A 159 -0.68 -7.91 14.16
CA GLN A 159 -0.90 -8.73 15.37
C GLN A 159 -0.60 -10.22 15.17
N ARG A 160 -0.27 -10.65 13.94
CA ARG A 160 0.01 -12.04 13.58
C ARG A 160 1.50 -12.30 13.46
#